data_AF-A0A9D6G7X5-F1
#
_entry.id   AF-A0A9D6G7X5-F1
#
_cell.length_a   1.000
_cell.length_b   1.000
_cell.length_c   1.000
_cell.angle_alpha   90.00
_cell.angle_beta   90.00
_cell.angle_gamma   90.00
#
_symmetry.space_group_name_H-M   'P 1'
#
loop_
_entity.id
_entity.type
_entity.pdbx_description
1 polymer ?
#
loop_
_entity_poly.entity_id
_entity_poly.type
_entity_poly.pdbx_seq_one_letter_code
_entity_poly.pdbx_strand_id
1 'polypeptide(L)'
;ANHGRFYGGPRPTFQQAGYTEIIDFNGDVVLRTEGPGEATLSGSIDLHALRAKRARIDLFNLLSVFRGELYAREYLRHPAWPLDAELDRPLQDKSEHFERARQTIYRLNLPGAGARVR
;
A
#
# COMPACT_ATOMS: atom_id res chain seq x y z
N ALA A 1 2.81 -1.21 13.68
CA ALA A 1 4.01 -1.40 14.51
C ALA A 1 4.40 -2.87 14.47
N ASN A 2 5.69 -3.18 14.39
CA ASN A 2 6.16 -4.55 14.62
C ASN A 2 6.06 -4.83 16.12
N HIS A 3 5.49 -5.97 16.49
CA HIS A 3 5.37 -6.38 17.89
C HIS A 3 6.39 -7.48 18.18
N GLY A 4 6.99 -7.45 19.38
CA GLY A 4 7.83 -8.53 19.88
C GLY A 4 7.05 -9.82 20.14
N ARG A 5 7.76 -10.88 20.54
CA ARG A 5 7.16 -12.19 20.81
C ARG A 5 6.27 -12.15 22.07
N PHE A 6 5.13 -12.83 22.02
CA PHE A 6 4.27 -13.04 23.19
C PHE A 6 4.41 -14.49 23.69
N TYR A 7 4.74 -14.66 24.97
CA TYR A 7 4.81 -15.97 25.62
C TYR A 7 3.68 -16.15 26.63
N GLY A 8 3.12 -17.35 26.71
CA GLY A 8 2.13 -17.73 27.74
C GLY A 8 0.77 -17.04 27.67
N GLY A 9 0.51 -16.24 26.63
CA GLY A 9 -0.76 -15.55 26.42
C GLY A 9 -1.68 -16.26 25.40
N PRO A 10 -2.93 -15.79 25.24
CA PRO A 10 -3.89 -16.34 24.28
C PRO A 10 -3.56 -16.01 22.81
N ARG A 11 -2.46 -15.29 22.56
CA ARG A 11 -2.03 -14.85 21.24
C ARG A 11 -0.92 -15.77 20.71
N PRO A 12 -0.88 -16.07 19.40
CA PRO A 12 0.25 -16.78 18.81
C PRO A 12 1.57 -16.09 19.12
N THR A 13 2.62 -16.89 19.39
CA THR A 13 3.95 -16.38 19.75
C THR A 13 4.55 -15.48 18.68
N PHE A 14 4.29 -15.82 17.41
CA PHE A 14 4.63 -15.00 16.25
C PHE A 14 3.33 -14.50 15.59
N GLN A 15 2.94 -13.25 15.87
CA GLN A 15 1.78 -12.65 15.22
C GLN A 15 2.09 -12.03 13.86
N GLN A 16 3.36 -11.72 13.60
CA GLN A 16 3.81 -11.14 12.35
C GLN A 16 4.81 -12.08 11.71
N ALA A 17 4.71 -12.23 10.39
CA ALA A 17 5.56 -13.15 9.62
C ALA A 17 7.02 -12.66 9.51
N GLY A 18 7.28 -11.37 9.73
CA GLY A 18 8.59 -10.77 9.50
C GLY A 18 8.83 -10.54 8.01
N TYR A 19 9.96 -11.04 7.49
CA TYR A 19 10.40 -10.86 6.09
C TYR A 19 10.55 -9.41 5.67
N THR A 20 11.12 -8.58 6.55
CA THR A 20 11.46 -7.21 6.17
C THR A 20 12.49 -7.23 5.05
N GLU A 21 12.33 -6.36 4.05
CA GLU A 21 13.15 -6.34 2.84
C GLU A 21 13.64 -4.93 2.51
N ILE A 22 14.82 -4.89 1.90
CA ILE A 22 15.31 -3.74 1.14
C ILE A 22 15.28 -4.16 -0.33
N ILE A 23 14.48 -3.46 -1.14
CA ILE A 23 14.33 -3.71 -2.57
C ILE A 23 14.87 -2.49 -3.32
N ASP A 24 15.68 -2.71 -4.36
CA ASP A 24 16.24 -1.62 -5.17
C ASP A 24 15.23 -1.06 -6.19
N PHE A 25 15.66 -0.07 -6.98
CA PHE A 25 14.82 0.56 -8.00
C PHE A 25 14.66 -0.24 -9.30
N ASN A 26 15.27 -1.42 -9.40
CA ASN A 26 15.03 -2.40 -10.45
C ASN A 26 13.98 -3.44 -10.02
N GLY A 27 13.66 -3.49 -8.73
CA GLY A 27 12.76 -4.49 -8.15
C GLY A 27 13.52 -5.68 -7.57
N ASP A 28 14.84 -5.61 -7.50
CA ASP A 28 15.68 -6.69 -6.97
C ASP A 28 15.77 -6.61 -5.45
N VAL A 29 15.67 -7.77 -4.78
CA VAL A 29 15.84 -7.86 -3.33
C VAL A 29 17.33 -7.71 -3.00
N VAL A 30 17.67 -6.61 -2.31
CA VAL A 30 19.03 -6.36 -1.81
C VAL A 30 19.28 -7.16 -0.54
N LEU A 31 18.32 -7.12 0.40
CA LEU A 31 18.38 -7.82 1.68
C LEU A 31 16.97 -8.23 2.12
N ARG A 32 16.85 -9.35 2.82
CA ARG A 32 15.59 -9.84 3.42
C ARG A 32 15.90 -10.48 4.79
N THR A 33 15.02 -10.31 5.78
CA THR A 33 15.09 -11.07 7.03
C THR A 33 14.49 -12.46 6.86
N GLU A 34 15.08 -13.47 7.49
CA GLU A 34 14.53 -14.82 7.48
C GLU A 34 13.46 -14.99 8.57
N GLY A 35 12.24 -14.60 8.23
CA GLY A 35 11.07 -14.84 9.06
C GLY A 35 10.91 -13.89 10.25
N PRO A 36 10.19 -14.33 11.30
CA PRO A 36 9.69 -13.46 12.34
C PRO A 36 10.70 -13.24 13.49
N GLY A 37 10.76 -12.01 14.00
CA GLY A 37 11.65 -11.64 15.10
C GLY A 37 12.20 -10.23 14.91
N GLU A 38 13.08 -9.84 15.83
CA GLU A 38 13.84 -8.60 15.72
C GLU A 38 15.15 -8.88 14.99
N ALA A 39 15.40 -8.11 13.93
CA ALA A 39 16.62 -8.17 13.15
C ALA A 39 16.95 -6.77 12.62
N THR A 40 18.24 -6.53 12.39
CA THR A 40 18.71 -5.29 11.75
C THR A 40 19.22 -5.64 10.36
N LEU A 41 18.67 -4.98 9.34
CA LEU A 41 19.20 -5.00 7.98
C LEU A 41 19.90 -3.68 7.70
N SER A 42 21.06 -3.73 7.05
CA SER A 42 21.77 -2.54 6.58
C SER A 42 22.28 -2.81 5.17
N GLY A 43 21.84 -1.99 4.22
CA GLY A 43 22.22 -2.09 2.81
C GLY A 43 22.28 -0.71 2.17
N SER A 44 22.96 -0.62 1.02
CA SER A 44 23.13 0.62 0.26
C SER A 44 22.23 0.66 -0.96
N ILE A 45 21.64 1.81 -1.25
CA ILE A 45 20.96 2.09 -2.52
C ILE A 45 21.72 3.19 -3.26
N ASP A 46 22.05 2.94 -4.54
CA ASP A 46 22.69 3.96 -5.39
C ASP A 46 21.67 4.99 -5.87
N LEU A 47 21.71 6.17 -5.26
CA LEU A 47 20.85 7.30 -5.61
C LEU A 47 21.19 7.93 -6.96
N HIS A 48 22.45 7.87 -7.40
CA HIS A 48 22.85 8.41 -8.70
C HIS A 48 22.30 7.55 -9.84
N ALA A 49 22.40 6.22 -9.71
CA ALA A 49 21.81 5.30 -10.66
C ALA A 49 20.27 5.43 -10.72
N LEU A 50 19.60 5.57 -9.57
CA LEU A 50 18.15 5.83 -9.50
C LEU A 50 17.77 7.10 -10.27
N ARG A 51 18.47 8.21 -10.02
CA ARG A 51 18.20 9.49 -10.69
C ARG A 51 18.42 9.39 -12.20
N ALA A 52 19.52 8.75 -12.61
CA ALA A 52 19.82 8.53 -14.02
C ALA A 52 18.73 7.67 -14.69
N LYS A 53 18.26 6.59 -14.05
CA LYS A 53 17.17 5.75 -14.58
C LYS A 53 15.87 6.54 -14.75
N ARG A 54 15.46 7.33 -13.75
CA ARG A 54 14.24 8.14 -13.81
C ARG A 54 14.27 9.23 -14.89
N ALA A 55 15.45 9.72 -15.26
CA ALA A 55 15.62 10.73 -16.30
C ALA A 55 15.59 10.17 -17.73
N ARG A 56 15.64 8.84 -17.92
CA ARG A 56 15.60 8.23 -19.25
C ARG A 56 14.19 8.30 -19.82
N ILE A 57 14.09 8.72 -21.07
CA ILE A 57 12.86 8.61 -21.85
C ILE A 57 12.90 7.24 -22.53
N ASP A 58 12.26 6.25 -21.92
CA ASP A 58 12.15 4.89 -22.46
C ASP A 58 10.77 4.29 -22.15
N LEU A 59 10.47 3.13 -22.75
CA LEU A 59 9.17 2.45 -22.60
C LEU A 59 9.01 1.71 -21.26
N PHE A 60 10.10 1.49 -20.53
CA PHE A 60 10.13 0.76 -19.27
C PHE A 60 10.17 1.69 -18.05
N ASN A 61 10.41 2.97 -18.26
CA ASN A 61 10.29 4.01 -17.27
C ASN A 61 8.80 4.36 -17.12
N LEU A 62 8.16 3.76 -16.12
CA LEU A 62 6.76 4.01 -15.80
C LEU A 62 6.47 5.52 -15.69
N LEU A 63 7.41 6.34 -15.19
CA LEU A 63 7.20 7.77 -15.04
C LEU A 63 7.04 8.49 -16.39
N SER A 64 7.71 8.06 -17.46
CA SER A 64 7.59 8.68 -18.79
C SER A 64 6.37 8.19 -19.57
N VAL A 65 5.95 6.94 -19.33
CA VAL A 65 4.80 6.35 -20.04
C VAL A 65 3.48 6.43 -19.28
N PHE A 66 3.50 6.76 -17.98
CA PHE A 66 2.29 6.86 -17.18
C PHE A 66 1.35 7.95 -17.73
N ARG A 67 0.10 7.56 -17.94
CA ARG A 67 -0.98 8.43 -18.40
C ARG A 67 -2.03 8.53 -17.31
N GLY A 68 -1.68 9.20 -16.20
CA GLY A 68 -2.52 9.30 -15.00
C GLY A 68 -3.95 9.77 -15.28
N GLU A 69 -4.11 10.67 -16.25
CA GLU A 69 -5.40 11.20 -16.69
C GLU A 69 -6.38 10.12 -17.17
N LEU A 70 -5.88 9.03 -17.78
CA LEU A 70 -6.73 7.93 -18.22
C LEU A 70 -7.35 7.18 -17.05
N TYR A 71 -6.62 7.06 -15.94
CA TYR A 71 -7.07 6.37 -14.73
C TYR A 71 -7.89 7.26 -13.82
N ALA A 72 -7.67 8.58 -13.83
CA ALA A 72 -8.35 9.53 -12.95
C ALA A 72 -9.88 9.41 -13.01
N ARG A 73 -10.43 9.20 -14.21
CA ARG A 73 -11.88 8.98 -14.41
C ARG A 73 -12.38 7.74 -13.68
N GLU A 74 -11.60 6.65 -13.67
CA GLU A 74 -11.98 5.41 -13.01
C GLU A 74 -11.87 5.54 -11.49
N TYR A 75 -10.84 6.21 -10.97
CA TYR A 75 -10.73 6.53 -9.55
C TYR A 75 -11.89 7.40 -9.04
N LEU A 76 -12.36 8.37 -9.83
CA LEU A 76 -13.51 9.21 -9.48
C LEU A 76 -14.86 8.44 -9.51
N ARG A 77 -14.97 7.41 -10.33
CA ARG A 77 -16.21 6.62 -10.50
C ARG A 77 -16.31 5.45 -9.54
N HIS A 78 -15.17 4.87 -9.18
CA HIS A 78 -15.16 3.65 -8.41
C HIS A 78 -15.67 3.91 -6.98
N PRO A 79 -16.65 3.14 -6.48
CA PRO A 79 -17.12 3.26 -5.11
C PRO A 79 -16.04 2.76 -4.14
N ALA A 80 -15.07 3.61 -3.84
CA ALA A 80 -13.98 3.34 -2.90
C ALA A 80 -14.17 4.09 -1.58
N TRP A 81 -13.19 3.94 -0.69
CA TRP A 81 -13.06 4.83 0.45
C TRP A 81 -12.96 6.29 -0.05
N PRO A 82 -13.76 7.23 0.50
CA PRO A 82 -13.70 8.62 0.07
C PRO A 82 -12.30 9.21 0.31
N LEU A 83 -11.71 9.81 -0.73
CA LEU A 83 -10.36 10.38 -0.66
C LEU A 83 -10.29 11.61 0.27
N ASP A 84 -11.36 12.39 0.30
CA ASP A 84 -11.45 13.66 1.03
C ASP A 84 -12.34 13.54 2.28
N ALA A 85 -12.45 12.35 2.85
CA ALA A 85 -13.46 12.03 3.86
C ALA A 85 -13.30 12.82 5.17
N GLU A 86 -12.11 13.38 5.40
CA GLU A 86 -11.75 14.19 6.55
C GLU A 86 -11.25 15.59 6.14
N LEU A 87 -11.41 16.00 4.87
CA LEU A 87 -10.92 17.28 4.36
C LEU A 87 -11.56 18.47 5.09
N ASP A 88 -12.89 18.47 5.21
CA ASP A 88 -13.64 19.56 5.83
C ASP A 88 -13.88 19.36 7.33
N ARG A 89 -13.99 18.09 7.76
CA ARG A 89 -14.29 17.73 9.14
C ARG A 89 -13.52 16.47 9.56
N PRO A 90 -12.55 16.58 10.47
CA PRO A 90 -11.86 15.41 11.00
C PRO A 90 -12.85 14.52 11.77
N LEU A 91 -12.54 13.23 11.84
CA LEU A 91 -13.31 12.26 12.62
C LEU A 91 -13.41 12.71 14.09
N GLN A 92 -14.62 12.72 14.63
CA GLN A 92 -14.87 13.11 16.02
C GLN A 92 -14.86 11.89 16.96
N ASP A 93 -15.21 10.71 16.43
CA ASP A 93 -15.22 9.46 17.16
C ASP A 93 -14.83 8.27 16.27
N LYS A 94 -14.31 7.20 16.87
CA LYS A 94 -13.92 5.98 16.15
C LYS A 94 -15.10 5.29 15.47
N SER A 95 -16.30 5.38 16.03
CA SER A 95 -17.52 4.80 15.44
C SER A 95 -17.84 5.38 14.06
N GLU A 96 -17.53 6.65 13.82
CA GLU A 96 -17.72 7.30 12.51
C GLU A 96 -16.91 6.60 11.42
N HIS A 97 -15.70 6.13 11.74
CA HIS A 97 -14.85 5.38 10.81
C HIS A 97 -15.45 4.00 10.48
N PHE A 98 -15.97 3.28 11.48
CA PHE A 98 -16.60 1.97 11.27
C PHE A 98 -17.89 2.06 10.45
N GLU A 99 -18.71 3.08 10.69
CA GLU A 99 -19.92 3.32 9.92
C GLU A 99 -19.58 3.65 8.45
N ARG A 100 -18.58 4.49 8.22
CA ARG A 100 -18.08 4.81 6.87
C ARG A 100 -17.52 3.58 6.14
N ALA A 101 -16.81 2.71 6.86
CA ALA A 101 -16.34 1.43 6.31
C ALA A 101 -17.52 0.54 5.90
N ARG A 102 -18.53 0.42 6.76
CA ARG A 102 -19.76 -0.35 6.48
C ARG A 102 -20.47 0.16 5.23
N GLN A 103 -20.63 1.47 5.09
CA GLN A 103 -21.25 2.10 3.91
C GLN A 103 -20.43 1.87 2.63
N THR A 104 -19.11 1.88 2.71
CA THR A 104 -18.21 1.62 1.58
C THR A 104 -18.32 0.17 1.11
N ILE A 105 -18.26 -0.80 2.05
CA ILE A 105 -18.44 -2.22 1.75
C ILE A 105 -19.82 -2.48 1.15
N TYR A 106 -20.87 -1.85 1.69
CA TYR A 106 -22.22 -1.97 1.13
C TYR A 106 -22.26 -1.52 -0.33
N ARG A 107 -21.66 -0.36 -0.66
CA ARG A 107 -21.57 0.14 -2.04
C ARG A 107 -20.79 -0.78 -2.98
N LEU A 108 -19.69 -1.36 -2.51
CA LEU A 108 -18.87 -2.32 -3.28
C LEU A 108 -19.60 -3.64 -3.56
N ASN A 109 -20.47 -4.08 -2.65
CA ASN A 109 -21.23 -5.32 -2.79
C ASN A 109 -22.50 -5.18 -3.63
N LEU A 110 -22.85 -3.97 -4.10
CA LEU A 110 -24.00 -3.77 -4.99
C LEU A 110 -23.72 -4.36 -6.39
N PRO A 111 -24.66 -5.13 -6.97
CA PRO A 111 -24.51 -5.65 -8.33
C PRO A 111 -24.37 -4.48 -9.32
N GLY A 112 -23.21 -4.40 -9.97
CA GLY A 112 -22.85 -3.32 -10.91
C GLY A 112 -21.62 -2.50 -10.49
N ALA A 113 -21.15 -2.61 -9.25
CA ALA A 113 -19.91 -1.94 -8.80
C ALA A 113 -18.62 -2.58 -9.34
N GLY A 114 -18.70 -3.81 -9.87
CA GLY A 114 -17.57 -4.58 -10.39
C GLY A 114 -17.65 -5.00 -11.87
N ALA A 115 -18.60 -4.49 -12.65
CA ALA A 115 -18.80 -4.96 -14.03
C ALA A 115 -19.00 -3.82 -15.04
N ARG A 116 -17.89 -3.42 -15.68
CA ARG A 116 -17.74 -3.24 -17.14
C ARG A 116 -16.33 -2.70 -17.42
N VAL A 117 -15.33 -3.57 -17.34
CA VAL A 117 -14.16 -3.46 -18.21
C VAL A 117 -14.47 -4.40 -19.37
N ARG A 118 -14.79 -3.81 -20.54
CA ARG A 118 -14.85 -4.52 -21.81
C ARG A 118 -13.47 -4.47 -22.44
#